data_AF-M0MDM3-F1
#
_entry.id   AF-M0MDM3-F1
#
_cell.length_a   1.000
_cell.length_b   1.000
_cell.length_c   1.000
_cell.angle_alpha   90.00
_cell.angle_beta   90.00
_cell.angle_gamma   90.00
#
_symmetry.space_group_name_H-M   'P 1'
#
loop_
_entity.id
_entity.type
_entity.pdbx_description
1 polymer ?
#
loop_
_entity_poly.entity_id
_entity_poly.type
_entity_poly.pdbx_seq_one_letter_code
_entity_poly.pdbx_strand_id
1 'polypeptide(L)'
;MNPSRVDTIVDLTYGLLIAVSVVLIVVAGNAIGLAFGFGVLVSYVLHVVWKMARFDPNWMTTAVKETVEETVDETVGETVEKTVDETVEKTVGETVEKTVDETVEEKVGETVEETVEKTVEETVDETVEETVEKTLEEQMAAESADDEDAETEDR
;
A
#
# COMPACT_ATOMS: atom_id res chain seq x y z
N MET A 1 2.62 16.96 -36.25
CA MET A 1 2.11 18.06 -37.11
C MET A 1 0.87 18.66 -36.44
N ASN A 2 0.75 19.99 -36.40
CA ASN A 2 -0.37 20.64 -35.74
C ASN A 2 -1.65 20.44 -36.61
N PRO A 3 -2.76 19.88 -36.08
CA PRO A 3 -3.94 19.51 -36.88
C PRO A 3 -4.49 20.67 -37.72
N SER A 4 -4.49 21.87 -37.14
CA SER A 4 -4.90 23.12 -37.79
C SER A 4 -4.08 23.46 -39.04
N ARG A 5 -2.79 23.13 -39.05
CA ARG A 5 -1.92 23.37 -40.23
C ARG A 5 -2.23 22.41 -41.36
N VAL A 6 -2.59 21.16 -41.05
CA VAL A 6 -2.97 20.18 -42.07
C VAL A 6 -4.27 20.61 -42.74
N ASP A 7 -5.26 21.06 -41.96
CA ASP A 7 -6.52 21.60 -42.50
C ASP A 7 -6.29 22.80 -43.41
N THR A 8 -5.47 23.77 -42.98
CA THR A 8 -5.17 24.95 -43.82
C THR A 8 -4.47 24.57 -45.13
N ILE A 9 -3.55 23.59 -45.12
CA ILE A 9 -2.85 23.14 -46.32
C ILE A 9 -3.83 22.42 -47.28
N VAL A 10 -4.71 21.59 -46.74
CA VAL A 10 -5.73 20.87 -47.53
C VAL A 10 -6.67 21.88 -48.18
N ASP A 11 -7.22 22.83 -47.42
CA ASP A 11 -8.12 23.88 -47.93
C ASP A 11 -7.44 24.75 -48.99
N LEU A 12 -6.18 25.14 -48.78
CA LEU A 12 -5.38 25.87 -49.76
C LEU A 12 -5.20 25.09 -51.06
N THR A 13 -4.95 23.78 -50.94
CA THR A 13 -4.74 22.89 -52.10
C THR A 13 -6.01 22.77 -52.92
N TYR A 14 -7.15 22.51 -52.28
CA TYR A 14 -8.45 22.42 -52.96
C TYR A 14 -8.87 23.78 -53.55
N GLY A 15 -8.60 24.89 -52.85
CA GLY A 15 -8.82 26.24 -53.37
C GLY A 15 -8.02 26.53 -54.64
N LEU A 16 -6.76 26.12 -54.69
CA LEU A 16 -5.92 26.23 -55.89
C LEU A 16 -6.44 25.34 -57.02
N LEU A 17 -6.87 24.12 -56.73
CA LEU A 17 -7.46 23.22 -57.72
C LEU A 17 -8.76 23.78 -58.30
N ILE A 18 -9.58 24.47 -57.51
CA ILE A 18 -10.78 25.17 -58.00
C ILE A 18 -10.38 26.34 -58.92
N ALA A 19 -9.35 27.11 -58.57
CA ALA A 19 -8.84 28.16 -59.46
C ALA A 19 -8.35 27.59 -60.81
N VAL A 20 -7.67 26.44 -60.79
CA VAL A 20 -7.28 25.70 -62.00
C VAL A 20 -8.50 25.25 -62.80
N SER A 21 -9.57 24.77 -62.14
CA SER A 21 -10.84 24.46 -62.80
C SER A 21 -11.41 25.66 -63.55
N VAL A 22 -11.43 26.84 -62.94
CA VAL A 22 -11.92 28.07 -63.57
C VAL A 22 -11.07 28.47 -64.78
N VAL A 23 -9.74 28.35 -64.70
CA VAL A 23 -8.85 28.60 -65.84
C VAL A 23 -9.13 27.61 -66.98
N LEU A 24 -9.36 26.32 -66.66
CA LEU A 24 -9.74 25.32 -67.65
C LEU A 24 -11.10 25.62 -68.31
N ILE A 25 -12.07 26.18 -67.57
CA ILE A 25 -13.33 26.63 -68.16
C ILE A 25 -13.08 27.68 -69.25
N VAL A 26 -12.20 28.65 -68.97
CA VAL A 26 -11.90 29.75 -69.90
C VAL A 26 -11.09 29.28 -71.10
N VAL A 27 -10.14 28.36 -70.92
CA VAL A 27 -9.16 27.99 -71.97
C VAL A 27 -9.54 26.72 -72.73
N ALA A 28 -10.10 25.73 -72.04
CA ALA A 28 -10.41 24.40 -72.60
C ALA A 28 -11.92 24.15 -72.75
N GLY A 29 -12.77 25.05 -72.23
CA GLY A 29 -14.22 25.01 -72.36
C GLY A 29 -14.94 24.46 -71.13
N ASN A 30 -16.23 24.82 -71.00
CA ASN A 30 -17.05 24.53 -69.82
C ASN A 30 -17.09 23.05 -69.43
N ALA A 31 -17.22 22.14 -70.39
CA ALA A 31 -17.36 20.71 -70.10
C ALA A 31 -16.15 20.15 -69.35
N ILE A 32 -14.94 20.51 -69.78
CA ILE A 32 -13.68 20.03 -69.20
C ILE A 32 -13.44 20.65 -67.84
N GLY A 33 -13.61 21.98 -67.73
CA GLY A 33 -13.43 22.67 -66.48
C GLY A 33 -14.43 22.24 -65.41
N LEU A 34 -15.70 22.03 -65.77
CA LEU A 34 -16.73 21.52 -64.86
C LEU A 34 -16.49 20.07 -64.45
N ALA A 35 -16.10 19.18 -65.38
CA ALA A 35 -15.79 17.79 -65.04
C ALA A 35 -14.62 17.69 -64.06
N PHE A 36 -13.56 18.49 -64.27
CA PHE A 36 -12.45 18.58 -63.34
C PHE A 36 -12.87 19.16 -61.98
N GLY A 37 -13.62 20.27 -61.98
CA GLY A 37 -14.11 20.91 -60.75
C GLY A 37 -15.02 19.99 -59.92
N PHE A 38 -15.92 19.24 -60.56
CA PHE A 38 -16.75 18.23 -59.89
C PHE A 38 -15.91 17.09 -59.32
N GLY A 39 -14.89 16.61 -60.04
CA GLY A 39 -13.98 15.59 -59.53
C GLY A 39 -13.23 16.05 -58.28
N VAL A 40 -12.74 17.30 -58.28
CA VAL A 40 -12.09 17.94 -57.13
C VAL A 40 -13.06 18.05 -55.94
N LEU A 41 -14.30 18.47 -56.19
CA LEU A 41 -15.34 18.55 -55.16
C LEU A 41 -15.65 17.18 -54.53
N VAL A 42 -15.85 16.14 -55.35
CA VAL A 42 -16.13 14.78 -54.87
C VAL A 42 -14.95 14.25 -54.05
N SER A 43 -13.72 14.48 -54.51
CA SER A 43 -12.51 14.13 -53.76
C SER A 43 -12.46 14.84 -52.40
N TYR A 44 -12.79 16.13 -52.34
CA TYR A 44 -12.83 16.89 -51.09
C TYR A 44 -13.86 16.30 -50.10
N VAL A 45 -15.08 16.03 -50.57
CA VAL A 45 -16.13 15.43 -49.75
C VAL A 45 -15.70 14.07 -49.20
N LEU A 46 -15.14 13.20 -50.04
CA LEU A 46 -14.63 11.89 -49.61
C LEU A 46 -13.52 12.03 -48.57
N HIS A 47 -12.58 12.95 -48.77
CA HIS A 47 -11.51 13.21 -47.81
C HIS A 47 -12.05 13.74 -46.47
N VAL A 48 -13.01 14.67 -46.48
CA VAL A 48 -13.64 15.21 -45.26
C VAL A 48 -14.43 14.14 -44.53
N VAL A 49 -15.21 13.32 -45.24
CA VAL A 49 -15.96 12.21 -44.63
C VAL A 49 -15.01 11.17 -44.06
N TRP A 50 -13.95 10.80 -44.78
CA TRP A 50 -12.93 9.88 -44.27
C TRP A 50 -12.21 10.44 -43.05
N LYS A 51 -11.89 11.74 -43.05
CA LYS A 51 -11.30 12.43 -41.90
C LYS A 51 -12.27 12.46 -40.72
N MET A 52 -13.54 12.81 -40.94
CA MET A 52 -14.56 12.81 -39.88
C MET A 52 -14.79 11.40 -39.31
N ALA A 53 -14.89 10.38 -40.15
CA ALA A 53 -15.00 8.99 -39.70
C ALA A 53 -13.75 8.52 -38.94
N ARG A 54 -12.56 8.94 -39.37
CA ARG A 54 -11.32 8.69 -38.64
C ARG A 54 -11.24 9.47 -37.33
N PHE A 55 -11.97 10.56 -37.14
CA PHE A 55 -11.99 11.32 -35.88
C PHE A 55 -13.32 11.19 -35.15
N ASP A 56 -14.10 10.13 -35.42
CA ASP A 56 -15.37 9.91 -34.73
C ASP A 56 -15.14 9.89 -33.20
N PRO A 57 -15.81 10.77 -32.43
CA PRO A 57 -15.55 10.90 -30.99
C PRO A 57 -15.71 9.58 -30.25
N ASN A 58 -16.67 8.76 -30.66
CA ASN A 58 -17.04 7.53 -29.97
C ASN A 58 -15.92 6.47 -29.96
N TRP A 59 -15.24 6.22 -31.07
CA TRP A 59 -14.20 5.17 -31.09
C TRP A 59 -12.93 5.63 -30.36
N MET A 60 -12.60 6.92 -30.44
CA MET A 60 -11.43 7.48 -29.76
C MET A 60 -11.67 7.58 -28.24
N THR A 61 -12.87 7.94 -27.80
CA THR A 61 -13.21 7.91 -26.36
C THR A 61 -13.23 6.49 -25.81
N THR A 62 -13.74 5.52 -26.56
CA THR A 62 -13.76 4.13 -26.11
C THR A 62 -12.35 3.56 -26.04
N ALA A 63 -11.53 3.74 -27.08
CA ALA A 63 -10.15 3.25 -27.09
C ALA A 63 -9.31 3.88 -25.96
N VAL A 64 -9.43 5.20 -25.75
CA VAL A 64 -8.73 5.88 -24.63
C VAL A 64 -9.25 5.41 -23.29
N LYS A 65 -10.57 5.26 -23.12
CA LYS A 65 -11.16 4.74 -21.89
C LYS A 65 -10.61 3.34 -21.59
N GLU A 66 -10.63 2.43 -22.56
CA GLU A 66 -10.17 1.05 -22.41
C GLU A 66 -8.67 1.00 -22.07
N THR A 67 -7.84 1.79 -22.77
CA THR A 67 -6.40 1.87 -22.48
C THR A 67 -6.10 2.46 -21.10
N VAL A 68 -6.83 3.50 -20.68
CA VAL A 68 -6.63 4.13 -19.36
C VAL A 68 -7.13 3.20 -18.25
N GLU A 69 -8.29 2.56 -18.44
CA GLU A 69 -8.85 1.61 -17.48
C GLU A 69 -7.90 0.43 -17.29
N GLU A 70 -7.41 -0.18 -18.36
CA GLU A 70 -6.44 -1.30 -18.29
C GLU A 70 -5.10 -0.88 -17.65
N THR A 71 -4.54 0.27 -18.05
CA THR A 71 -3.24 0.72 -17.50
C THR A 71 -3.34 1.08 -16.01
N VAL A 72 -4.44 1.71 -15.60
CA VAL A 72 -4.65 2.14 -14.21
C VAL A 72 -4.93 0.94 -13.31
N ASP A 73 -5.79 0.01 -13.73
CA ASP A 73 -6.08 -1.20 -12.94
C ASP A 73 -4.81 -2.03 -12.75
N GLU A 74 -4.06 -2.30 -13.82
CA GLU A 74 -2.87 -3.14 -13.75
C GLU A 74 -1.73 -2.45 -12.98
N THR A 75 -1.41 -1.19 -13.29
CA THR A 75 -0.24 -0.54 -12.69
C THR A 75 -0.51 -0.10 -11.25
N VAL A 76 -1.70 0.47 -10.98
CA VAL A 76 -2.01 1.01 -9.65
C VAL A 76 -2.46 -0.12 -8.73
N GLY A 77 -3.25 -1.08 -9.23
CA GLY A 77 -3.66 -2.26 -8.45
C GLY A 77 -2.46 -3.04 -7.94
N GLU A 78 -1.59 -3.52 -8.85
CA GLU A 78 -0.44 -4.34 -8.44
C GLU A 78 0.58 -3.55 -7.59
N THR A 79 0.85 -2.29 -7.94
CA THR A 79 1.84 -1.51 -7.20
C THR A 79 1.35 -1.18 -5.80
N VAL A 80 0.08 -0.79 -5.65
CA VAL A 80 -0.49 -0.48 -4.34
C VAL A 80 -0.60 -1.74 -3.50
N GLU A 81 -1.09 -2.85 -4.06
CA GLU A 81 -1.19 -4.12 -3.34
C GLU A 81 0.18 -4.59 -2.86
N LYS A 82 1.19 -4.73 -3.75
CA LYS A 82 2.55 -5.13 -3.35
C LYS A 82 3.19 -4.16 -2.35
N THR A 83 3.11 -2.85 -2.59
CA THR A 83 3.80 -1.88 -1.74
C THR A 83 3.15 -1.82 -0.36
N VAL A 84 1.82 -1.87 -0.29
CA VAL A 84 1.10 -1.83 0.98
C VAL A 84 1.30 -3.14 1.74
N ASP A 85 1.18 -4.30 1.10
CA ASP A 85 1.44 -5.59 1.76
C ASP A 85 2.89 -5.67 2.26
N GLU A 86 3.90 -5.39 1.42
CA GLU A 86 5.29 -5.46 1.87
C GLU A 86 5.60 -4.45 2.98
N THR A 87 5.07 -3.22 2.91
CA THR A 87 5.35 -2.19 3.92
C THR A 87 4.66 -2.52 5.23
N VAL A 88 3.40 -2.98 5.19
CA VAL A 88 2.65 -3.34 6.40
C VAL A 88 3.24 -4.59 7.03
N GLU A 89 3.52 -5.63 6.25
CA GLU A 89 4.07 -6.89 6.76
C GLU A 89 5.45 -6.69 7.39
N LYS A 90 6.38 -5.99 6.72
CA LYS A 90 7.70 -5.71 7.31
C LYS A 90 7.62 -4.73 8.47
N THR A 91 6.99 -3.58 8.27
CA THR A 91 7.10 -2.51 9.27
C THR A 91 6.30 -2.86 10.52
N VAL A 92 5.07 -3.35 10.36
CA VAL A 92 4.21 -3.68 11.50
C VAL A 92 4.66 -5.00 12.12
N GLY A 93 4.97 -6.02 11.31
CA GLY A 93 5.48 -7.30 11.79
C GLY A 93 6.75 -7.12 12.62
N GLU A 94 7.81 -6.55 12.03
CA GLU A 94 9.09 -6.40 12.74
C GLU A 94 9.01 -5.44 13.93
N THR A 95 8.24 -4.35 13.82
CA THR A 95 8.14 -3.38 14.93
C THR A 95 7.35 -3.96 16.09
N VAL A 96 6.23 -4.65 15.83
CA VAL A 96 5.42 -5.25 16.88
C VAL A 96 6.16 -6.41 17.54
N GLU A 97 6.80 -7.28 16.75
CA GLU A 97 7.58 -8.40 17.28
C GLU A 97 8.71 -7.89 18.17
N LYS A 98 9.56 -6.98 17.69
CA LYS A 98 10.62 -6.40 18.52
C LYS A 98 10.11 -5.68 19.75
N THR A 99 9.11 -4.83 19.61
CA THR A 99 8.64 -4.01 20.74
C THR A 99 7.98 -4.90 21.80
N VAL A 100 7.23 -5.91 21.39
CA VAL A 100 6.57 -6.83 22.32
C VAL A 100 7.59 -7.74 22.98
N ASP A 101 8.51 -8.34 22.22
CA ASP A 101 9.55 -9.19 22.79
C ASP A 101 10.45 -8.41 23.75
N GLU A 102 10.97 -7.25 23.36
CA GLU A 102 11.80 -6.42 24.26
C GLU A 102 11.02 -5.96 25.50
N THR A 103 9.77 -5.52 25.34
CA THR A 103 8.98 -5.04 26.50
C THR A 103 8.61 -6.17 27.44
N VAL A 104 8.26 -7.35 26.93
CA VAL A 104 7.88 -8.51 27.75
C VAL A 104 9.12 -9.10 28.42
N GLU A 105 10.20 -9.31 27.69
CA GLU A 105 11.43 -9.89 28.23
C GLU A 105 12.05 -8.97 29.28
N GLU A 106 12.17 -7.67 29.00
CA GLU A 106 12.80 -6.72 29.93
C GLU A 106 11.88 -6.45 31.14
N LYS A 107 10.64 -5.99 30.91
CA LYS A 107 9.80 -5.56 32.05
C LYS A 107 9.20 -6.70 32.82
N VAL A 108 8.68 -7.73 32.15
CA VAL A 108 8.03 -8.85 32.86
C VAL A 108 9.09 -9.76 33.45
N GLY A 109 10.20 -10.00 32.74
CA GLY A 109 11.35 -10.73 33.27
C GLY A 109 11.88 -10.09 34.55
N GLU A 110 12.33 -8.83 34.49
CA GLU A 110 12.88 -8.15 35.67
C GLU A 110 11.86 -8.03 36.80
N THR A 111 10.61 -7.64 36.51
CA THR A 111 9.61 -7.45 37.57
C THR A 111 9.28 -8.77 38.27
N VAL A 112 9.14 -9.87 37.51
CA VAL A 112 8.85 -11.19 38.09
C VAL A 112 10.05 -11.71 38.86
N GLU A 113 11.25 -11.58 38.32
CA GLU A 113 12.48 -12.03 38.98
C GLU A 113 12.69 -11.26 40.29
N GLU A 114 12.63 -9.93 40.26
CA GLU A 114 12.78 -9.09 41.47
C GLU A 114 11.66 -9.35 42.50
N THR A 115 10.40 -9.46 42.05
CA THR A 115 9.29 -9.67 42.98
C THR A 115 9.35 -11.06 43.61
N VAL A 116 9.66 -12.10 42.82
CA VAL A 116 9.74 -13.48 43.31
C VAL A 116 10.94 -13.65 44.22
N GLU A 117 12.12 -13.16 43.82
CA GLU A 117 13.33 -13.25 44.64
C GLU A 117 13.12 -12.58 45.99
N LYS A 118 12.62 -11.33 45.99
CA LYS A 118 12.38 -10.58 47.21
C LYS A 118 11.29 -11.18 48.09
N THR A 119 10.17 -11.62 47.50
CA THR A 119 9.09 -12.23 48.29
C THR A 119 9.52 -13.57 48.89
N VAL A 120 10.27 -14.38 48.14
CA VAL A 120 10.76 -15.68 48.60
C VAL A 120 11.83 -15.49 49.67
N GLU A 121 12.78 -14.59 49.47
CA GLU A 121 13.80 -14.28 50.47
C GLU A 121 13.16 -13.80 51.78
N GLU A 122 12.30 -12.76 51.73
CA GLU A 122 11.64 -12.24 52.93
C GLU A 122 10.75 -13.29 53.63
N THR A 123 9.91 -14.00 52.87
CA THR A 123 8.98 -14.97 53.47
C THR A 123 9.71 -16.20 54.02
N VAL A 124 10.71 -16.71 53.30
CA VAL A 124 11.43 -17.91 53.72
C VAL A 124 12.34 -17.60 54.89
N ASP A 125 13.09 -16.50 54.86
CA ASP A 125 13.95 -16.14 55.99
C ASP A 125 13.12 -15.88 57.25
N GLU A 126 12.04 -15.09 57.16
CA GLU A 126 11.22 -14.75 58.33
C GLU A 126 10.49 -15.99 58.88
N THR A 127 9.93 -16.84 58.02
CA THR A 127 9.23 -18.06 58.46
C THR A 127 10.19 -19.10 59.03
N VAL A 128 11.36 -19.28 58.42
CA VAL A 128 12.35 -20.26 58.87
C VAL A 128 12.98 -19.81 60.17
N GLU A 129 13.33 -18.52 60.31
CA GLU A 129 13.90 -17.97 61.54
C GLU A 129 12.90 -18.10 62.70
N GLU A 130 11.64 -17.67 62.51
CA GLU A 130 10.61 -17.77 63.56
C GLU A 130 10.33 -19.23 63.95
N THR A 131 10.25 -20.14 62.97
CA THR A 131 9.97 -21.56 63.24
C THR A 131 11.14 -22.24 63.95
N VAL A 132 12.37 -21.96 63.55
CA VAL A 132 13.58 -22.55 64.15
C VAL A 132 13.78 -22.01 65.56
N GLU A 133 13.61 -20.71 65.78
CA GLU A 133 13.75 -20.08 67.09
C GLU A 133 12.70 -20.62 68.06
N LYS A 134 11.44 -20.69 67.64
CA LYS A 134 10.36 -21.28 68.44
C LYS A 134 10.57 -22.76 68.76
N THR A 135 11.04 -23.54 67.79
CA THR A 135 11.31 -24.97 68.00
C THR A 135 12.49 -25.17 68.98
N LEU A 136 13.53 -24.34 68.87
CA LEU A 136 14.67 -24.38 69.79
C LEU A 136 14.28 -23.94 71.20
N GLU A 137 13.45 -22.90 71.34
CA GLU A 137 12.90 -22.50 72.64
C GLU A 137 12.04 -23.60 73.26
N GLU A 138 11.15 -24.23 72.49
CA GLU A 138 10.34 -25.35 72.95
C GLU A 138 11.20 -26.57 73.34
N GLN A 139 12.26 -26.88 72.60
CA GLN A 139 13.19 -27.96 72.95
C GLN A 139 14.00 -27.64 74.21
N MET A 140 14.52 -26.43 74.36
CA MET A 140 15.27 -26.03 75.55
C MET A 140 14.36 -25.98 76.78
N ALA A 141 13.11 -25.56 76.63
CA ALA A 141 12.11 -25.59 77.70
C ALA A 141 11.76 -27.03 78.11
N ALA A 142 11.61 -27.94 77.15
CA ALA A 142 11.37 -29.36 77.43
C ALA A 142 12.58 -30.03 78.12
N GLU A 143 13.80 -29.72 77.70
CA GLU A 143 15.02 -30.24 78.32
C GLU A 143 15.20 -29.74 79.76
N SER A 144 14.87 -28.47 80.02
CA SER A 144 14.89 -27.91 81.38
C SER A 144 13.82 -28.47 82.32
N ALA A 145 12.71 -29.00 81.77
CA ALA A 145 11.65 -29.64 82.56
C ALA A 145 12.00 -31.09 82.93
N ASP A 146 12.75 -31.80 82.07
CA ASP A 146 13.24 -33.16 82.36
C ASP A 146 14.34 -33.16 83.44
N ASP A 147 15.16 -32.11 83.55
CA ASP A 147 16.18 -31.98 84.61
C ASP A 147 15.58 -31.65 86.00
N GLU A 148 14.42 -30.99 86.09
CA GLU A 148 13.76 -30.71 87.39
C GLU A 148 13.04 -31.94 87.98
N ASP A 149 12.57 -32.87 87.16
CA ASP A 149 11.94 -34.11 87.65
C ASP A 149 12.96 -35.15 88.13
N ALA A 150 14.23 -35.09 87.70
CA ALA A 150 15.28 -36.02 88.12
C ALA A 150 15.85 -35.76 89.54
N GLU A 151 15.72 -34.54 90.08
CA GLU A 151 16.20 -34.21 91.44
C GLU A 151 15.15 -34.43 92.55
N THR A 152 13.89 -34.76 92.22
CA THR A 152 12.83 -34.91 93.24
C THR A 152 12.53 -36.34 93.69
N GLU A 153 13.11 -37.37 93.06
CA GLU A 153 12.86 -38.78 93.42
C GLU A 153 13.83 -39.41 94.45
N ASP A 154 14.88 -38.72 94.91
CA ASP A 154 15.79 -39.24 95.96
C ASP A 154 15.75 -38.41 97.26
N ARG A 155 14.66 -38.51 98.02
CA ARG A 155 14.60 -38.14 99.44
C ARG A 155 13.62 -38.97 100.26
#